data_AF-A0A318ESB9-F1
#
_entry.id   AF-A0A318ESB9-F1
#
_cell.length_a   1.000
_cell.length_b   1.000
_cell.length_c   1.000
_cell.angle_alpha   90.00
_cell.angle_beta   90.00
_cell.angle_gamma   90.00
#
_symmetry.space_group_name_H-M   'P 1'
#
loop_
_entity.id
_entity.type
_entity.pdbx_description
1 polymer ?
#
loop_
_entity_poly.entity_id
_entity_poly.type
_entity_poly.pdbx_seq_one_letter_code
_entity_poly.pdbx_strand_id
1 'polypeptide(L)' 'MKKILNQIVKLLPHATLILAVIFITFLILDQYNPMMNFVNNDTSMKLLGAFCILTLINSGIVIVKNINLE' A
#
# COMPACT_ATOMS: atom_id res chain seq x y z
N MET A 1 -10.85 1.06 22.65
CA MET A 1 -10.41 1.78 21.42
C MET A 1 -8.90 1.68 21.18
N LYS A 2 -8.02 2.01 22.14
CA LYS A 2 -6.54 1.96 21.94
C LYS A 2 -6.01 0.59 21.44
N LYS A 3 -6.59 -0.52 21.92
CA LYS A 3 -6.22 -1.89 21.48
C LYS A 3 -6.48 -2.13 19.99
N ILE A 4 -7.63 -1.68 19.48
CA ILE A 4 -8.01 -1.82 18.06
C ILE A 4 -7.09 -0.96 17.20
N LEU A 5 -6.86 0.30 17.61
CA LEU A 5 -5.94 1.20 16.89
C LEU A 5 -4.54 0.59 16.79
N ASN A 6 -4.05 -0.02 17.87
CA ASN A 6 -2.73 -0.65 17.88
C ASN A 6 -2.66 -1.90 16.96
N GLN A 7 -3.77 -2.63 16.81
CA GLN A 7 -3.84 -3.74 15.85
C GLN A 7 -3.86 -3.23 14.40
N ILE A 8 -4.58 -2.15 14.12
CA ILE A 8 -4.60 -1.51 12.79
C ILE A 8 -3.18 -1.06 12.39
N VAL A 9 -2.46 -0.41 13.30
CA VAL A 9 -1.07 0.04 13.07
C VAL A 9 -0.14 -1.13 12.76
N LYS A 10 -0.33 -2.28 13.41
CA LYS A 10 0.44 -3.51 13.12
C LYS A 10 0.09 -4.12 11.76
N LEU A 11 -1.16 -4.00 11.32
CA LEU A 11 -1.62 -4.58 10.05
C LEU A 11 -1.27 -3.70 8.84
N LEU A 12 -1.14 -2.39 9.06
CA LEU A 12 -0.85 -1.40 8.03
C LEU A 12 0.38 -1.73 7.14
N PRO A 13 1.56 -2.10 7.66
CA PRO A 13 2.72 -2.44 6.82
C PRO A 13 2.51 -3.73 6.00
N HIS A 14 1.68 -4.66 6.47
CA HIS A 14 1.36 -5.87 5.70
C HIS A 14 0.43 -5.53 4.52
N ALA A 15 -0.55 -4.66 4.76
CA ALA A 15 -1.46 -4.21 3.70
C ALA A 15 -0.73 -3.45 2.59
N THR A 16 0.21 -2.56 2.93
CA THR A 16 1.03 -1.85 1.94
C THR A 16 1.93 -2.80 1.15
N LEU A 17 2.51 -3.81 1.80
CA LEU A 17 3.35 -4.82 1.12
C LEU A 17 2.53 -5.64 0.12
N ILE A 18 1.34 -6.10 0.50
CA ILE A 18 0.44 -6.85 -0.40
C ILE A 18 0.07 -5.99 -1.61
N LEU A 19 -0.30 -4.71 -1.41
CA LEU A 19 -0.61 -3.80 -2.49
C LEU A 19 0.58 -3.58 -3.44
N ALA A 20 1.79 -3.46 -2.91
CA ALA A 20 3.00 -3.35 -3.72
C ALA A 20 3.19 -4.59 -4.63
N VAL A 21 3.01 -5.80 -4.08
CA VAL A 21 3.10 -7.06 -4.84
C VAL A 21 2.01 -7.13 -5.93
N ILE A 22 0.79 -6.70 -5.64
CA ILE A 22 -0.30 -6.64 -6.62
C ILE A 22 0.07 -5.72 -7.79
N PHE A 23 0.57 -4.51 -7.52
CA PHE A 23 0.96 -3.56 -8.58
C PHE A 23 2.16 -4.04 -9.39
N ILE A 24 3.14 -4.70 -8.77
CA ILE A 24 4.23 -5.36 -9.49
C ILE A 24 3.67 -6.43 -10.44
N THR A 25 2.72 -7.23 -9.96
CA THR A 25 2.07 -8.26 -10.78
C THR A 25 1.30 -7.64 -11.95
N PHE A 26 0.56 -6.56 -11.72
CA PHE A 26 -0.16 -5.83 -12.77
C PHE A 26 0.81 -5.26 -13.83
N LEU A 27 1.93 -4.67 -13.41
CA LEU A 27 2.95 -4.16 -14.33
C LEU A 27 3.53 -5.27 -15.22
N ILE A 28 3.86 -6.42 -14.62
CA ILE A 28 4.37 -7.57 -15.36
C ILE A 28 3.32 -8.07 -16.37
N LEU A 29 2.08 -8.28 -15.93
CA LEU A 29 1.02 -8.76 -16.80
C LEU A 29 0.71 -7.79 -17.94
N ASP A 30 0.67 -6.49 -17.68
CA ASP A 30 0.44 -5.47 -18.72
C ASP A 30 1.60 -5.43 -19.72
N GLN A 31 2.84 -5.69 -19.30
CA GLN A 31 3.99 -5.77 -20.21
C GLN A 31 3.86 -6.94 -21.20
N TYR A 32 3.38 -8.10 -20.74
CA TYR A 32 3.21 -9.28 -21.60
C TYR A 32 1.87 -9.31 -22.35
N ASN A 33 0.83 -8.68 -21.82
CA ASN A 33 -0.48 -8.60 -22.44
C ASN A 33 -1.15 -7.22 -22.22
N PRO A 34 -0.74 -6.19 -22.98
CA PRO A 34 -1.22 -4.81 -22.80
C PRO A 34 -2.73 -4.63 -22.97
N MET A 35 -3.42 -5.56 -23.63
CA MET A 35 -4.87 -5.50 -23.87
C MET A 35 -5.68 -5.57 -22.56
N MET A 36 -5.13 -6.14 -21.49
CA MET A 36 -5.85 -6.27 -20.21
C MET A 36 -5.93 -4.96 -19.43
N ASN A 37 -4.99 -4.03 -19.63
CA ASN A 37 -4.96 -2.71 -19.00
C ASN A 37 -5.15 -2.77 -17.47
N PHE A 38 -4.43 -3.66 -16.79
CA PHE A 38 -4.49 -3.82 -15.34
C PHE A 38 -3.99 -2.60 -14.58
N VAL A 39 -3.06 -1.82 -15.14
CA VAL A 39 -2.52 -0.63 -14.48
C VAL A 39 -3.41 0.59 -14.69
N ASN A 40 -3.87 0.88 -15.92
CA ASN A 40 -4.60 2.13 -16.21
C ASN A 40 -6.12 1.97 -16.27
N ASN A 41 -6.72 0.99 -15.58
CA ASN A 41 -8.17 0.96 -15.40
C ASN A 41 -8.60 1.74 -14.16
N ASP A 42 -9.89 2.11 -14.09
CA ASP A 42 -10.42 2.91 -12.99
C ASP A 42 -10.27 2.23 -11.61
N THR A 43 -10.33 0.90 -11.57
CA THR A 43 -10.25 0.13 -10.32
C THR A 43 -8.82 0.13 -9.79
N SER A 44 -7.84 -0.14 -10.64
CA SER A 44 -6.42 -0.11 -10.28
C SER A 44 -5.95 1.29 -9.95
N MET A 45 -6.45 2.32 -10.63
CA MET A 45 -6.14 3.72 -10.29
C MET A 45 -6.63 4.10 -8.88
N LYS A 46 -7.85 3.67 -8.50
CA LYS A 46 -8.35 3.84 -7.12
C LYS A 46 -7.50 3.07 -6.11
N LEU A 47 -7.13 1.83 -6.45
CA LEU A 47 -6.29 0.98 -5.60
C LEU A 47 -4.88 1.57 -5.43
N LEU A 48 -4.35 2.24 -6.46
CA LEU A 48 -3.06 2.91 -6.45
C LEU A 48 -3.12 4.13 -5.51
N GLY A 49 -4.20 4.91 -5.60
CA GLY A 49 -4.45 5.99 -4.66
C GLY A 49 -4.50 5.50 -3.21
N ALA A 50 -5.19 4.40 -2.94
CA ALA A 50 -5.23 3.78 -1.62
C ALA A 50 -3.85 3.31 -1.16
N PHE A 51 -3.07 2.68 -2.04
CA PHE A 51 -1.69 2.25 -1.75
C PHE A 51 -0.79 3.43 -1.38
N CYS A 52 -0.86 4.55 -2.12
CA CYS A 52 -0.11 5.76 -1.82
C CYS A 52 -0.45 6.33 -0.45
N ILE A 53 -1.74 6.48 -0.13
CA ILE A 53 -2.20 7.01 1.15
C ILE A 53 -1.75 6.10 2.31
N LEU A 54 -1.97 4.79 2.20
CA LEU A 54 -1.57 3.82 3.22
C LEU A 54 -0.05 3.85 3.46
N THR A 55 0.73 3.98 2.39
CA THR A 55 2.20 4.04 2.47
C THR A 55 2.66 5.33 3.17
N LEU A 56 2.05 6.48 2.86
CA LEU A 56 2.37 7.74 3.55
C LEU A 56 2.06 7.68 5.05
N ILE A 57 0.89 7.14 5.42
CA ILE A 57 0.51 6.96 6.83
C ILE A 57 1.49 6.01 7.52
N ASN A 58 1.81 4.88 6.90
CA ASN A 58 2.75 3.90 7.46
C ASN A 58 4.13 4.51 7.68
N SER A 59 4.68 5.21 6.69
CA SER A 59 5.97 5.88 6.80
C SER A 59 5.97 6.96 7.88
N GLY A 60 4.91 7.77 7.97
CA GLY A 60 4.77 8.77 9.03
C GLY A 60 4.79 8.17 10.43
N ILE A 61 4.06 7.05 10.64
CA ILE A 61 4.07 6.32 11.92
C ILE A 61 5.48 5.79 12.25
N VAL A 62 6.16 5.21 11.26
CA VAL A 62 7.52 4.67 11.44
C VAL A 62 8.49 5.78 11.82
N ILE A 63 8.45 6.93 11.14
CA ILE A 63 9.32 8.09 11.42
C ILE A 63 9.08 8.61 12.85
N VAL A 64 7.82 8.85 13.22
CA VAL A 64 7.48 9.33 14.58
C VAL A 64 7.91 8.34 15.66
N LYS A 65 7.75 7.04 15.41
CA LYS A 65 8.21 6.01 16.34
C LYS A 65 9.72 6.00 16.48
N ASN A 66 10.47 6.20 15.38
CA ASN A 66 11.93 6.25 15.42
C ASN A 66 12.45 7.46 16.20
N ILE A 67 11.87 8.65 15.98
CA ILE A 67 12.25 9.88 16.69
C ILE A 67 12.01 9.76 18.20
N ASN A 68 10.89 9.17 18.63
CA ASN A 68 10.57 9.02 20.06
C ASN A 68 11.34 7.89 20.78
N LEU A 69 12.17 7.12 20.05
CA LEU A 69 13.00 6.05 20.60
C LEU A 69 14.48 6.46 20.75
N GLU A 70 14.86 7.65 20.28
CA GLU A 70 16.11 8.36 20.59
C GLU A 70 15.94 9.23 21.84
#